data_AF-A0A7X4DU00-F1
#
_entry.id   AF-A0A7X4DU00-F1
#
_cell.length_a   1.000
_cell.length_b   1.000
_cell.length_c   1.000
_cell.angle_alpha   90.00
_cell.angle_beta   90.00
_cell.angle_gamma   90.00
#
_symmetry.space_group_name_H-M   'P 1'
#
loop_
_entity.id
_entity.type
_entity.pdbx_description
1 polymer ?
#
loop_
_entity_poly.entity_id
_entity_poly.type
_entity_poly.pdbx_seq_one_letter_code
_entity_poly.pdbx_strand_id
1 'polypeptide(L)'
;MAKDPENLILNQFSEFGNYIVHRAVTGPALQRVSEHLNTDHDLCPRAFVAASGSGGTLAAGEHLKRALGTDIGVIEALECPTLLYNGYGEHNIQGIGDKHVPLIHNVMDSDFVIGVSGSACDGLNLLFNTPAGRRYLSDHRGIGQELMASLANLGLSSIANVLGAIKYARYMDLGERDVVLTVATDGADMYQTEIDTAADKHFGGRFDEVTAAETFGRYVLGAGIDHMQELGRFERERIFNLGYYTWVEQQGIPLEDFDRRRDQSFWDGLPALVPLWDEMIARFNGS
;
A
#
# COMPACT_ATOMS: atom_id res chain seq x y z
N MET A 1 0.51 -25.35 -14.98
CA MET A 1 1.90 -24.88 -14.80
C MET A 1 2.68 -25.71 -13.77
N ALA A 2 2.10 -26.06 -12.61
CA ALA A 2 2.69 -27.00 -11.62
C ALA A 2 2.78 -28.50 -12.07
N LYS A 3 2.70 -28.78 -13.37
CA LYS A 3 2.70 -30.15 -13.92
C LYS A 3 4.08 -30.58 -14.46
N ASP A 4 5.00 -29.63 -14.57
CA ASP A 4 6.36 -29.87 -15.02
C ASP A 4 7.31 -29.69 -13.82
N PRO A 5 8.10 -30.71 -13.44
CA PRO A 5 9.04 -30.62 -12.33
C PRO A 5 10.20 -29.65 -12.55
N GLU A 6 10.45 -29.16 -13.78
CA GLU A 6 11.44 -28.12 -14.05
C GLU A 6 10.94 -26.71 -13.71
N ASN A 7 9.63 -26.52 -13.52
CA ASN A 7 9.05 -25.23 -13.18
C ASN A 7 9.12 -24.96 -11.68
N LEU A 8 9.91 -23.95 -11.30
CA LEU A 8 9.85 -23.36 -9.96
C LEU A 8 8.82 -22.22 -9.93
N ILE A 9 7.79 -22.35 -9.10
CA ILE A 9 6.77 -21.30 -8.89
C ILE A 9 7.19 -20.44 -7.71
N LEU A 10 7.55 -19.18 -7.97
CA LEU A 10 7.80 -18.20 -6.93
C LEU A 10 6.47 -17.56 -6.52
N ASN A 11 5.87 -18.07 -5.43
CA ASN A 11 4.62 -17.55 -4.92
C ASN A 11 4.87 -16.35 -3.99
N GLN A 12 4.78 -15.14 -4.53
CA GLN A 12 5.01 -13.90 -3.78
C GLN A 12 4.12 -13.72 -2.53
N PHE A 13 2.99 -14.43 -2.45
CA PHE A 13 2.06 -14.36 -1.31
C PHE A 13 2.47 -15.26 -0.14
N SER A 14 3.38 -16.21 -0.37
CA SER A 14 3.90 -17.15 0.65
C SER A 14 5.43 -17.14 0.78
N GLU A 15 6.13 -16.35 -0.03
CA GLU A 15 7.58 -16.26 -0.01
C GLU A 15 8.08 -15.23 1.00
N PHE A 16 8.63 -15.67 2.14
CA PHE A 16 9.10 -14.77 3.19
C PHE A 16 10.28 -13.89 2.76
N GLY A 17 11.02 -14.24 1.70
CA GLY A 17 12.00 -13.34 1.09
C GLY A 17 11.40 -11.98 0.66
N ASN A 18 10.15 -11.98 0.19
CA ASN A 18 9.41 -10.76 -0.14
C ASN A 18 9.18 -9.87 1.10
N TYR A 19 8.76 -10.45 2.22
CA TYR A 19 8.65 -9.73 3.48
C TYR A 19 10.02 -9.21 3.97
N ILE A 20 11.04 -10.06 3.94
CA ILE A 20 12.35 -9.76 4.52
C ILE A 20 13.03 -8.60 3.79
N VAL A 21 12.98 -8.54 2.46
CA VAL A 21 13.62 -7.44 1.71
C VAL A 21 13.04 -6.08 2.08
N HIS A 22 11.72 -5.99 2.29
CA HIS A 22 11.09 -4.73 2.67
C HIS A 22 11.41 -4.32 4.10
N ARG A 23 11.46 -5.28 5.04
CA ARG A 23 11.87 -5.01 6.42
C ARG A 23 13.35 -4.62 6.53
N ALA A 24 14.24 -5.26 5.77
CA ALA A 24 15.68 -5.08 5.85
C ALA A 24 16.24 -3.95 4.95
N VAL A 25 15.52 -3.57 3.89
CA VAL A 25 15.99 -2.58 2.90
C VAL A 25 15.05 -1.40 2.82
N THR A 26 13.77 -1.62 2.47
CA THR A 26 12.81 -0.53 2.24
C THR A 26 12.54 0.28 3.52
N GLY A 27 12.33 -0.39 4.66
CA GLY A 27 12.15 0.26 5.96
C GLY A 27 13.31 1.16 6.34
N PRO A 28 14.56 0.66 6.38
CA PRO A 28 15.74 1.49 6.63
C PRO A 28 15.95 2.61 5.60
N ALA A 29 15.60 2.40 4.33
CA ALA A 29 15.67 3.46 3.32
C ALA A 29 14.68 4.60 3.62
N LEU A 30 13.43 4.27 3.97
CA LEU A 30 12.42 5.25 4.37
C LEU A 30 12.79 5.96 5.67
N GLN A 31 13.39 5.26 6.63
CA GLN A 31 13.93 5.88 7.84
C GLN A 31 14.96 6.95 7.48
N ARG A 32 15.94 6.63 6.62
CA ARG A 32 16.96 7.60 6.20
C ARG A 32 16.35 8.81 5.48
N VAL A 33 15.32 8.60 4.66
CA VAL A 33 14.60 9.71 4.01
C VAL A 33 13.91 10.58 5.05
N SER A 34 13.21 9.97 6.01
CA SER A 34 12.54 10.70 7.09
C SER A 34 13.52 11.50 7.94
N GLU A 35 14.68 10.94 8.27
CA GLU A 35 15.75 11.62 9.02
C GLU A 35 16.38 12.75 8.20
N HIS A 36 16.59 12.53 6.90
CA HIS A 36 17.13 13.55 6.00
C HIS A 36 16.20 14.75 5.82
N LEU A 37 14.89 14.54 5.81
CA LEU A 37 13.90 15.62 5.70
C LEU A 37 13.66 16.34 7.04
N ASN A 38 13.97 15.70 8.16
CA ASN A 38 13.73 16.22 9.51
C ASN A 38 15.00 16.83 10.15
N THR A 39 15.75 17.64 9.40
CA THR A 39 17.02 18.22 9.89
C THR A 39 16.85 19.14 11.09
N ASP A 40 15.71 19.84 11.17
CA ASP A 40 15.39 20.77 12.25
C ASP A 40 14.68 20.08 13.44
N HIS A 41 14.47 18.76 13.36
CA HIS A 41 13.81 17.93 14.37
C HIS A 41 12.39 18.39 14.76
N ASP A 42 11.69 19.04 13.84
CA ASP A 42 10.33 19.54 14.03
C ASP A 42 9.26 18.66 13.40
N LEU A 43 9.62 17.74 12.49
CA LEU A 43 8.71 16.77 11.90
C LEU A 43 8.54 15.54 12.81
N CYS A 44 7.30 15.05 12.90
CA CYS A 44 6.93 13.87 13.68
C CYS A 44 6.36 12.78 12.76
N PRO A 45 7.12 11.72 12.42
CA PRO A 45 6.57 10.58 11.71
C PRO A 45 5.45 9.93 12.54
N ARG A 46 4.25 9.81 11.95
CA ARG A 46 3.05 9.28 12.61
C ARG A 46 2.62 7.92 12.10
N ALA A 47 2.82 7.67 10.81
CA ALA A 47 2.44 6.39 10.22
C ALA A 47 3.27 6.06 8.99
N PHE A 48 3.34 4.78 8.69
CA PHE A 48 3.60 4.25 7.37
C PHE A 48 2.30 3.66 6.81
N VAL A 49 1.90 4.13 5.63
CA VAL A 49 0.69 3.66 4.94
C VAL A 49 1.08 3.04 3.60
N ALA A 50 0.59 1.84 3.30
CA ALA A 50 0.78 1.21 2.00
C ALA A 50 -0.32 0.19 1.68
N ALA A 51 -0.58 0.00 0.39
CA ALA A 51 -1.57 -0.95 -0.07
C ALA A 51 -1.10 -2.40 0.04
N SER A 52 -2.04 -3.26 0.42
CA SER A 52 -1.83 -4.69 0.52
C SER A 52 -1.94 -5.33 -0.85
N GLY A 53 -0.79 -5.57 -1.50
CA GLY A 53 -0.65 -6.49 -2.63
C GLY A 53 -0.34 -7.90 -2.15
N SER A 54 0.93 -8.30 -2.30
CA SER A 54 1.48 -9.50 -1.67
C SER A 54 1.69 -9.37 -0.16
N GLY A 55 1.59 -8.15 0.38
CA GLY A 55 1.83 -7.85 1.80
C GLY A 55 3.30 -7.58 2.16
N GLY A 56 4.24 -7.82 1.25
CA GLY A 56 5.67 -7.64 1.51
C GLY A 56 6.06 -6.22 1.94
N THR A 57 5.61 -5.21 1.20
CA THR A 57 5.94 -3.79 1.47
C THR A 57 5.51 -3.32 2.87
N LEU A 58 4.44 -3.90 3.43
CA LEU A 58 3.98 -3.56 4.79
C LEU A 58 5.03 -3.87 5.86
N ALA A 59 5.96 -4.80 5.60
CA ALA A 59 7.06 -5.12 6.49
C ALA A 59 8.04 -3.94 6.70
N ALA A 60 8.09 -2.98 5.75
CA ALA A 60 8.81 -1.72 5.95
C ALA A 60 8.21 -0.92 7.10
N GLY A 61 6.88 -0.95 7.25
CA GLY A 61 6.14 -0.32 8.34
C GLY A 61 6.56 -0.86 9.71
N GLU A 62 6.84 -2.15 9.84
CA GLU A 62 7.29 -2.70 11.13
C GLU A 62 8.69 -2.22 11.52
N HIS A 63 9.58 -2.04 10.55
CA HIS A 63 10.87 -1.41 10.80
C HIS A 63 10.67 0.03 11.29
N LEU A 64 9.84 0.80 10.58
CA LEU A 64 9.54 2.19 10.92
C LEU A 64 8.83 2.33 12.27
N LYS A 65 7.91 1.42 12.61
CA LYS A 65 7.24 1.38 13.91
C LYS A 65 8.26 1.25 15.04
N ARG A 66 9.22 0.32 14.91
CA ARG A 66 10.28 0.15 15.92
C ARG A 66 11.26 1.32 15.96
N ALA A 67 11.61 1.89 14.81
CA ALA A 67 12.62 2.94 14.72
C ALA A 67 12.10 4.33 15.08
N LEU A 68 10.85 4.63 14.70
CA LEU A 68 10.24 5.97 14.73
C LEU A 68 8.93 6.05 15.52
N GLY A 69 8.38 4.92 15.97
CA GLY A 69 7.10 4.90 16.71
C GLY A 69 5.86 5.13 15.85
N THR A 70 5.94 4.85 14.54
CA THR A 70 4.85 5.04 13.58
C THR A 70 3.80 3.93 13.63
N ASP A 71 2.54 4.27 13.35
CA ASP A 71 1.50 3.29 13.06
C ASP A 71 1.67 2.66 11.66
N ILE A 72 1.04 1.51 11.42
CA ILE A 72 1.01 0.80 10.14
C ILE A 72 -0.43 0.79 9.60
N GLY A 73 -0.65 1.53 8.52
CA GLY A 73 -1.92 1.56 7.80
C GLY A 73 -1.91 0.71 6.55
N VAL A 74 -2.81 -0.27 6.50
CA VAL A 74 -3.00 -1.16 5.35
C VAL A 74 -4.08 -0.60 4.44
N ILE A 75 -3.72 -0.27 3.20
CA ILE A 75 -4.70 0.16 2.19
C ILE A 75 -5.26 -1.06 1.45
N GLU A 76 -6.58 -1.08 1.28
CA GLU A 76 -7.27 -2.01 0.38
C GLU A 76 -8.29 -1.28 -0.49
N ALA A 77 -8.68 -1.91 -1.61
CA ALA A 77 -9.76 -1.40 -2.43
C ALA A 77 -11.09 -1.53 -1.70
N LEU A 78 -11.87 -0.45 -1.67
CA LEU A 78 -13.21 -0.46 -1.09
C LEU A 78 -14.16 -1.40 -1.84
N GLU A 79 -13.93 -1.58 -3.14
CA GLU A 79 -14.71 -2.50 -3.98
C GLU A 79 -14.34 -3.98 -3.75
N CYS A 80 -13.24 -4.28 -3.06
CA CYS A 80 -12.85 -5.63 -2.64
C CYS A 80 -12.33 -5.64 -1.17
N PRO A 81 -13.18 -5.27 -0.19
CA PRO A 81 -12.76 -4.95 1.17
C PRO A 81 -12.60 -6.23 2.03
N THR A 82 -11.54 -6.98 1.73
CA THR A 82 -11.27 -8.30 2.32
C THR A 82 -10.97 -8.17 3.81
N LEU A 83 -10.13 -7.20 4.19
CA LEU A 83 -9.71 -6.97 5.56
C LEU A 83 -10.81 -6.26 6.37
N LEU A 84 -11.41 -5.18 5.85
CA LEU A 84 -12.45 -4.41 6.54
C LEU A 84 -13.73 -5.22 6.75
N TYR A 85 -14.26 -5.81 5.68
CA TYR A 85 -15.63 -6.33 5.68
C TYR A 85 -15.73 -7.82 5.41
N ASN A 86 -14.61 -8.53 5.31
CA ASN A 86 -14.60 -9.90 4.80
C ASN A 86 -15.35 -9.98 3.45
N GLY A 87 -15.19 -8.91 2.65
CA GLY A 87 -15.87 -8.71 1.39
C GLY A 87 -15.07 -9.25 0.21
N TYR A 88 -15.71 -9.27 -0.95
CA TYR A 88 -15.13 -9.65 -2.23
C TYR A 88 -15.69 -8.75 -3.32
N GLY A 89 -14.95 -8.60 -4.41
CA GLY A 89 -15.39 -7.86 -5.59
C GLY A 89 -14.28 -7.74 -6.61
N GLU A 90 -14.33 -6.69 -7.41
CA GLU A 90 -13.31 -6.39 -8.41
C GLU A 90 -13.02 -4.90 -8.38
N HIS A 91 -11.77 -4.53 -8.63
CA HIS A 91 -11.34 -3.14 -8.69
C HIS A 91 -10.29 -2.93 -9.77
N ASN A 92 -10.07 -1.66 -10.10
CA ASN A 92 -9.06 -1.26 -11.09
C ASN A 92 -7.73 -0.83 -10.45
N ILE A 93 -7.61 -0.81 -9.13
CA ILE A 93 -6.35 -0.42 -8.47
C ILE A 93 -5.31 -1.53 -8.70
N GLN A 94 -4.53 -1.43 -9.78
CA GLN A 94 -3.59 -2.49 -10.15
C GLN A 94 -2.42 -2.55 -9.16
N GLY A 95 -1.90 -3.76 -8.95
CA GLY A 95 -0.77 -4.03 -8.05
C GLY A 95 -1.14 -4.21 -6.57
N ILE A 96 -2.41 -4.02 -6.21
CA ILE A 96 -2.92 -4.34 -4.86
C ILE A 96 -3.76 -5.63 -4.95
N GLY A 97 -3.87 -6.34 -3.84
CA GLY A 97 -4.29 -7.74 -3.78
C GLY A 97 -5.73 -7.88 -3.31
N ASP A 98 -6.38 -8.91 -3.85
CA ASP A 98 -7.82 -9.11 -3.74
C ASP A 98 -8.10 -10.47 -3.09
N LYS A 99 -9.19 -10.56 -2.31
CA LYS A 99 -9.90 -11.79 -1.94
C LYS A 99 -9.18 -12.79 -1.02
N HIS A 100 -7.99 -12.48 -0.52
CA HIS A 100 -7.35 -13.27 0.54
C HIS A 100 -6.39 -12.43 1.40
N VAL A 101 -5.99 -12.98 2.55
CA VAL A 101 -4.88 -12.44 3.36
C VAL A 101 -3.59 -13.19 2.99
N PRO A 102 -2.55 -12.53 2.46
CA PRO A 102 -1.28 -13.18 2.14
C PRO A 102 -0.64 -13.85 3.36
N LEU A 103 0.04 -14.99 3.16
CA LEU A 103 0.70 -15.71 4.26
C LEU A 103 1.80 -14.85 4.91
N ILE A 104 2.47 -14.02 4.10
CA ILE A 104 3.56 -13.17 4.55
C ILE A 104 3.10 -11.83 5.15
N HIS A 105 1.79 -11.56 5.27
CA HIS A 105 1.28 -10.36 5.92
C HIS A 105 1.22 -10.57 7.45
N ASN A 106 2.05 -9.81 8.19
CA ASN A 106 1.97 -9.71 9.64
C ASN A 106 0.78 -8.83 10.06
N VAL A 107 -0.42 -9.39 9.97
CA VAL A 107 -1.67 -8.74 10.39
C VAL A 107 -1.62 -8.31 11.86
N MET A 108 -0.91 -9.06 12.69
CA MET A 108 -0.85 -8.82 14.13
C MET A 108 -0.08 -7.54 14.49
N ASP A 109 0.72 -6.99 13.58
CA ASP A 109 1.40 -5.70 13.76
C ASP A 109 0.76 -4.56 12.95
N SER A 110 -0.33 -4.80 12.22
CA SER A 110 -1.08 -3.72 11.53
C SER A 110 -1.95 -2.93 12.52
N ASP A 111 -2.06 -1.61 12.37
CA ASP A 111 -2.82 -0.74 13.28
C ASP A 111 -4.10 -0.20 12.64
N PHE A 112 -4.10 0.02 11.33
CA PHE A 112 -5.26 0.49 10.60
C PHE A 112 -5.50 -0.34 9.35
N VAL A 113 -6.77 -0.51 8.99
CA VAL A 113 -7.16 -0.83 7.62
C VAL A 113 -7.95 0.34 7.06
N ILE A 114 -7.63 0.77 5.84
CA ILE A 114 -8.22 1.94 5.20
C ILE A 114 -8.66 1.56 3.79
N GLY A 115 -9.97 1.68 3.55
CA GLY A 115 -10.58 1.44 2.26
C GLY A 115 -10.50 2.67 1.35
N VAL A 116 -9.99 2.47 0.14
CA VAL A 116 -9.89 3.49 -0.90
C VAL A 116 -10.64 3.03 -2.14
N SER A 117 -11.48 3.89 -2.70
CA SER A 117 -12.27 3.55 -3.89
C SER A 117 -11.40 3.58 -5.16
N GLY A 118 -11.57 2.55 -5.99
CA GLY A 118 -10.99 2.51 -7.33
C GLY A 118 -11.43 3.69 -8.20
N SER A 119 -12.69 4.14 -8.10
CA SER A 119 -13.14 5.32 -8.87
C SER A 119 -12.47 6.61 -8.43
N ALA A 120 -12.03 6.70 -7.17
CA ALA A 120 -11.22 7.82 -6.69
C ALA A 120 -9.83 7.79 -7.32
N CYS A 121 -9.18 6.62 -7.38
CA CYS A 121 -7.89 6.45 -8.04
C CYS A 121 -7.96 6.75 -9.55
N ASP A 122 -8.97 6.21 -10.25
CA ASP A 122 -9.20 6.46 -11.67
C ASP A 122 -9.41 7.96 -11.97
N GLY A 123 -10.27 8.62 -11.17
CA GLY A 123 -10.55 10.04 -11.32
C GLY A 123 -9.32 10.92 -11.06
N LEU A 124 -8.53 10.61 -10.02
CA LEU A 124 -7.30 11.34 -9.74
C LEU A 124 -6.22 11.09 -10.80
N ASN A 125 -6.15 9.88 -11.36
CA ASN A 125 -5.25 9.61 -12.48
C ASN A 125 -5.60 10.52 -13.69
N LEU A 126 -6.89 10.66 -14.02
CA LEU A 126 -7.36 11.62 -15.03
C LEU A 126 -7.02 13.07 -14.67
N LEU A 127 -7.21 13.45 -13.40
CA LEU A 127 -6.87 14.79 -12.93
C LEU A 127 -5.39 15.11 -13.10
N PHE A 128 -4.49 14.17 -12.81
CA PHE A 128 -3.05 14.36 -12.89
C PHE A 128 -2.51 14.27 -14.32
N ASN A 129 -3.18 13.53 -15.21
CA ASN A 129 -2.65 13.22 -16.53
C ASN A 129 -3.39 13.84 -17.73
N THR A 130 -4.51 14.54 -17.52
CA THR A 130 -5.21 15.27 -18.61
C THR A 130 -4.85 16.76 -18.66
N PRO A 131 -4.89 17.39 -19.84
CA PRO A 131 -4.68 18.84 -19.96
C PRO A 131 -5.65 19.68 -19.12
N ALA A 132 -6.93 19.27 -19.05
CA ALA A 132 -7.94 19.97 -18.27
C ALA A 132 -7.67 19.87 -16.77
N GLY A 133 -7.31 18.67 -16.29
CA GLY A 133 -6.96 18.45 -14.89
C GLY A 133 -5.72 19.23 -14.45
N ARG A 134 -4.64 19.19 -15.26
CA ARG A 134 -3.42 19.94 -14.98
C ARG A 134 -3.63 21.46 -15.00
N ARG A 135 -4.45 21.96 -15.92
CA ARG A 135 -4.83 23.39 -15.94
C ARG A 135 -5.57 23.76 -14.66
N TYR A 136 -6.56 22.97 -14.25
CA TYR A 136 -7.28 23.24 -13.01
C TYR A 136 -6.37 23.26 -11.78
N LEU A 137 -5.47 22.27 -11.66
CA LEU A 137 -4.52 22.16 -10.55
C LEU A 137 -3.53 23.34 -10.51
N SER A 138 -3.05 23.79 -11.67
CA SER A 138 -2.21 24.98 -11.80
C SER A 138 -2.97 26.25 -11.40
N ASP A 139 -4.08 26.52 -12.10
CA ASP A 139 -4.72 27.83 -12.09
C ASP A 139 -5.55 28.08 -10.82
N HIS A 140 -6.09 27.03 -10.20
CA HIS A 140 -6.99 27.16 -9.03
C HIS A 140 -6.44 26.55 -7.75
N ARG A 141 -5.45 25.65 -7.82
CA ARG A 141 -4.84 25.02 -6.64
C ARG A 141 -3.40 25.44 -6.40
N GLY A 142 -2.81 26.23 -7.31
CA GLY A 142 -1.44 26.75 -7.16
C GLY A 142 -0.38 25.65 -7.19
N ILE A 143 -0.69 24.48 -7.77
CA ILE A 143 0.27 23.38 -7.88
C ILE A 143 1.32 23.74 -8.94
N GLY A 144 2.56 23.88 -8.49
CA GLY A 144 3.71 24.15 -9.36
C GLY A 144 4.08 22.97 -10.27
N GLN A 145 4.89 23.26 -11.29
CA GLN A 145 5.26 22.28 -12.33
C GLN A 145 6.00 21.04 -11.78
N GLU A 146 6.83 21.21 -10.74
CA GLU A 146 7.56 20.11 -10.13
C GLU A 146 6.62 19.10 -9.45
N LEU A 147 5.75 19.57 -8.56
CA LEU A 147 4.75 18.71 -7.92
C LEU A 147 3.78 18.13 -8.95
N MET A 148 3.39 18.89 -9.98
CA MET A 148 2.56 18.40 -11.06
C MET A 148 3.21 17.19 -11.77
N ALA A 149 4.51 17.28 -12.06
CA ALA A 149 5.25 16.19 -12.69
C ALA A 149 5.37 14.97 -11.77
N SER A 150 5.56 15.17 -10.45
CA SER A 150 5.55 14.08 -9.47
C SER A 150 4.19 13.39 -9.39
N LEU A 151 3.09 14.15 -9.35
CA LEU A 151 1.72 13.62 -9.33
C LEU A 151 1.39 12.84 -10.60
N ALA A 152 1.82 13.36 -11.75
CA ALA A 152 1.65 12.69 -13.04
C ALA A 152 2.34 11.32 -13.10
N ASN A 153 3.37 11.07 -12.30
CA ASN A 153 4.08 9.79 -12.27
C ASN A 153 3.42 8.75 -11.37
N LEU A 154 2.39 9.08 -10.58
CA LEU A 154 1.77 8.14 -9.66
C LEU A 154 0.86 7.14 -10.40
N GLY A 155 1.18 5.85 -10.32
CA GLY A 155 0.23 4.78 -10.68
C GLY A 155 -0.95 4.66 -9.71
N LEU A 156 -1.95 3.84 -10.05
CA LEU A 156 -3.23 3.80 -9.32
C LEU A 156 -3.07 3.37 -7.85
N SER A 157 -2.18 2.42 -7.56
CA SER A 157 -1.86 1.99 -6.18
C SER A 157 -1.11 3.07 -5.40
N SER A 158 -0.26 3.84 -6.07
CA SER A 158 0.41 5.00 -5.48
C SER A 158 -0.59 6.11 -5.12
N ILE A 159 -1.59 6.35 -5.99
CA ILE A 159 -2.70 7.26 -5.68
C ILE A 159 -3.53 6.73 -4.50
N ALA A 160 -3.79 5.42 -4.45
CA ALA A 160 -4.51 4.80 -3.35
C ALA A 160 -3.78 5.00 -2.01
N ASN A 161 -2.45 4.84 -2.01
CA ASN A 161 -1.59 5.10 -0.88
C ASN A 161 -1.69 6.56 -0.39
N VAL A 162 -1.64 7.54 -1.30
CA VAL A 162 -1.79 8.96 -0.97
C VAL A 162 -3.18 9.26 -0.39
N LEU A 163 -4.24 8.73 -1.00
CA LEU A 163 -5.59 8.86 -0.46
C LEU A 163 -5.72 8.23 0.92
N GLY A 164 -5.14 7.06 1.12
CA GLY A 164 -5.06 6.39 2.41
C GLY A 164 -4.36 7.24 3.47
N ALA A 165 -3.24 7.87 3.12
CA ALA A 165 -2.52 8.79 3.98
C ALA A 165 -3.35 10.02 4.35
N ILE A 166 -4.12 10.58 3.40
CA ILE A 166 -5.06 11.70 3.67
C ILE A 166 -6.14 11.27 4.66
N LYS A 167 -6.75 10.09 4.47
CA LYS A 167 -7.79 9.57 5.37
C LYS A 167 -7.24 9.34 6.78
N TYR A 168 -6.05 8.72 6.87
CA TYR A 168 -5.34 8.54 8.15
C TYR A 168 -5.07 9.88 8.84
N ALA A 169 -4.53 10.85 8.10
CA ALA A 169 -4.20 12.17 8.65
C ALA A 169 -5.43 12.89 9.23
N ARG A 170 -6.59 12.75 8.57
CA ARG A 170 -7.87 13.30 9.06
C ARG A 170 -8.39 12.56 10.27
N TYR A 171 -8.29 11.24 10.30
CA TYR A 171 -8.75 10.43 11.44
C TYR A 171 -7.95 10.73 12.71
N MET A 172 -6.63 10.87 12.56
CA MET A 172 -5.72 11.14 13.67
C MET A 172 -5.61 12.64 14.01
N ASP A 173 -6.34 13.51 13.31
CA ASP A 173 -6.31 14.97 13.47
C ASP A 173 -4.88 15.55 13.42
N LEU A 174 -4.13 15.13 12.40
CA LEU A 174 -2.72 15.47 12.25
C LEU A 174 -2.50 16.95 11.91
N GLY A 175 -1.47 17.55 12.51
CA GLY A 175 -1.04 18.92 12.27
C GLY A 175 0.03 19.06 11.19
N GLU A 176 0.48 20.30 10.97
CA GLU A 176 1.46 20.65 9.91
C GLU A 176 2.85 20.01 10.06
N ARG A 177 3.18 19.54 11.26
CA ARG A 177 4.45 18.86 11.58
C ARG A 177 4.37 17.35 11.54
N ASP A 178 3.16 16.81 11.45
CA ASP A 178 2.95 15.37 11.44
C ASP A 178 3.13 14.81 10.03
N VAL A 179 3.90 13.72 9.93
CA VAL A 179 4.28 13.12 8.65
C VAL A 179 3.73 11.72 8.52
N VAL A 180 3.04 11.46 7.41
CA VAL A 180 2.65 10.11 6.98
C VAL A 180 3.58 9.67 5.86
N LEU A 181 4.33 8.60 6.11
CA LEU A 181 5.23 7.98 5.15
C LEU A 181 4.43 7.02 4.25
N THR A 182 4.74 7.02 2.96
CA THR A 182 4.17 6.05 2.02
C THR A 182 5.12 5.79 0.86
N VAL A 183 4.72 4.92 -0.08
CA VAL A 183 5.51 4.57 -1.26
C VAL A 183 4.70 4.80 -2.55
N ALA A 184 5.38 5.30 -3.58
CA ALA A 184 4.92 5.22 -4.95
C ALA A 184 5.49 3.94 -5.58
N THR A 185 4.62 2.97 -5.84
CA THR A 185 4.97 1.60 -6.23
C THR A 185 5.33 1.47 -7.71
N ASP A 186 4.63 2.21 -8.57
CA ASP A 186 4.82 2.18 -10.02
C ASP A 186 4.46 3.51 -10.70
N GLY A 187 4.98 3.66 -11.92
CA GLY A 187 4.83 4.84 -12.77
C GLY A 187 3.51 4.86 -13.54
N ALA A 188 2.91 6.03 -13.70
CA ALA A 188 1.67 6.24 -14.46
C ALA A 188 1.75 5.82 -15.95
N ASP A 189 2.96 5.72 -16.52
CA ASP A 189 3.17 5.29 -17.91
C ASP A 189 2.58 3.91 -18.21
N MET A 190 2.47 3.05 -17.19
CA MET A 190 1.82 1.73 -17.28
C MET A 190 0.30 1.81 -17.48
N TYR A 191 -0.30 2.99 -17.28
CA TYR A 191 -1.75 3.21 -17.16
C TYR A 191 -2.32 4.15 -18.23
N GLN A 192 -1.59 4.43 -19.30
CA GLN A 192 -2.06 5.34 -20.36
C GLN A 192 -3.37 4.85 -21.01
N THR A 193 -3.56 3.53 -21.14
CA THR A 193 -4.81 2.93 -21.64
C THR A 193 -5.97 2.99 -20.65
N GLU A 194 -5.67 3.15 -19.36
CA GLU A 194 -6.69 3.31 -18.32
C GLU A 194 -7.32 4.71 -18.37
N ILE A 195 -6.62 5.72 -18.89
CA ILE A 195 -7.14 7.09 -18.99
C ILE A 195 -8.43 7.12 -19.82
N ASP A 196 -8.39 6.60 -21.05
CA ASP A 196 -9.55 6.60 -21.94
C ASP A 196 -10.68 5.74 -21.36
N THR A 197 -10.34 4.56 -20.84
CA THR A 197 -11.30 3.63 -20.22
C THR A 197 -11.99 4.27 -19.01
N ALA A 198 -11.25 4.93 -18.13
CA ALA A 198 -11.77 5.62 -16.96
C ALA A 198 -12.62 6.85 -17.36
N ALA A 199 -12.19 7.61 -18.37
CA ALA A 199 -12.93 8.75 -18.89
C ALA A 199 -14.31 8.31 -19.41
N ASP A 200 -14.37 7.22 -20.17
CA ASP A 200 -15.63 6.66 -20.68
C ASP A 200 -16.49 6.11 -19.55
N LYS A 201 -15.91 5.28 -18.68
CA LYS A 201 -16.63 4.56 -17.61
C LYS A 201 -17.25 5.50 -16.58
N HIS A 202 -16.51 6.52 -16.16
CA HIS A 202 -16.89 7.35 -15.00
C HIS A 202 -17.38 8.75 -15.40
N PHE A 203 -17.01 9.23 -16.60
CA PHE A 203 -17.24 10.62 -17.00
C PHE A 203 -17.90 10.76 -18.39
N GLY A 204 -18.35 9.65 -18.99
CA GLY A 204 -19.04 9.66 -20.29
C GLY A 204 -18.17 10.19 -21.43
N GLY A 205 -16.86 9.92 -21.37
CA GLY A 205 -15.87 10.28 -22.38
C GLY A 205 -15.46 11.75 -22.37
N ARG A 206 -15.83 12.52 -21.33
CA ARG A 206 -15.48 13.94 -21.20
C ARG A 206 -14.89 14.25 -19.84
N PHE A 207 -13.64 14.73 -19.83
CA PHE A 207 -12.99 15.24 -18.62
C PHE A 207 -12.56 16.69 -18.87
N ASP A 208 -13.43 17.63 -18.50
CA ASP A 208 -13.22 19.07 -18.63
C ASP A 208 -12.80 19.71 -17.29
N GLU A 209 -12.65 21.03 -17.28
CA GLU A 209 -12.19 21.76 -16.08
C GLU A 209 -13.20 21.71 -14.93
N VAL A 210 -14.51 21.62 -15.23
CA VAL A 210 -15.56 21.45 -14.22
C VAL A 210 -15.45 20.06 -13.58
N THR A 211 -15.30 19.03 -14.41
CA THR A 211 -15.12 17.65 -13.97
C THR A 211 -13.84 17.49 -13.16
N ALA A 212 -12.76 18.17 -13.54
CA ALA A 212 -11.52 18.23 -12.77
C ALA A 212 -11.73 18.86 -11.39
N ALA A 213 -12.50 19.96 -11.31
CA ALA A 213 -12.83 20.61 -10.06
C ALA A 213 -13.66 19.72 -9.13
N GLU A 214 -14.68 19.06 -9.68
CA GLU A 214 -15.51 18.08 -8.97
C GLU A 214 -14.70 16.89 -8.47
N THR A 215 -13.82 16.35 -9.31
CA THR A 215 -12.94 15.22 -8.97
C THR A 215 -12.01 15.56 -7.80
N PHE A 216 -11.32 16.71 -7.86
CA PHE A 216 -10.47 17.17 -6.77
C PHE A 216 -11.28 17.45 -5.49
N GLY A 217 -12.42 18.14 -5.63
CA GLY A 217 -13.29 18.47 -4.52
C GLY A 217 -13.82 17.22 -3.81
N ARG A 218 -14.25 16.21 -4.58
CA ARG A 218 -14.79 14.96 -4.06
C ARG A 218 -13.73 14.07 -3.42
N TYR A 219 -12.63 13.81 -4.13
CA TYR A 219 -11.69 12.76 -3.73
C TYR A 219 -10.50 13.26 -2.91
N VAL A 220 -10.14 14.54 -2.96
CA VAL A 220 -9.05 15.10 -2.13
C VAL A 220 -9.63 15.89 -0.96
N LEU A 221 -10.42 16.93 -1.25
CA LEU A 221 -10.98 17.79 -0.20
C LEU A 221 -12.08 17.09 0.60
N GLY A 222 -12.89 16.29 -0.07
CA GLY A 222 -13.98 15.51 0.50
C GLY A 222 -13.60 14.12 0.99
N ALA A 223 -12.31 13.74 0.94
CA ALA A 223 -11.84 12.48 1.54
C ALA A 223 -12.20 12.45 3.04
N GLY A 224 -13.09 11.55 3.43
CA GLY A 224 -13.56 11.41 4.80
C GLY A 224 -12.78 10.37 5.59
N ILE A 225 -13.34 10.01 6.75
CA ILE A 225 -12.88 8.90 7.60
C ILE A 225 -13.84 7.71 7.54
N ASP A 226 -14.64 7.65 6.48
CA ASP A 226 -15.46 6.51 6.13
C ASP A 226 -14.59 5.30 5.77
N HIS A 227 -15.14 4.10 5.88
CA HIS A 227 -14.47 2.86 5.44
C HIS A 227 -13.03 2.72 5.93
N MET A 228 -12.80 2.96 7.22
CA MET A 228 -11.54 2.71 7.89
C MET A 228 -11.78 2.14 9.27
N GLN A 229 -10.80 1.41 9.79
CA GLN A 229 -10.88 0.77 11.10
C GLN A 229 -9.52 0.81 11.80
N GLU A 230 -9.48 1.41 13.00
CA GLU A 230 -8.41 1.18 13.97
C GLU A 230 -8.53 -0.26 14.51
N LEU A 231 -7.43 -1.00 14.48
CA LEU A 231 -7.41 -2.42 14.80
C LEU A 231 -7.07 -2.63 16.26
N GLY A 232 -8.03 -3.17 17.01
CA GLY A 232 -7.79 -3.77 18.31
C GLY A 232 -7.30 -5.21 18.18
N ARG A 233 -7.28 -5.93 19.31
CA ARG A 233 -6.92 -7.35 19.33
C ARG A 233 -7.90 -8.19 18.51
N PHE A 234 -9.20 -7.98 18.67
CA PHE A 234 -10.22 -8.82 18.04
C PHE A 234 -10.27 -8.62 16.53
N GLU A 235 -10.01 -7.41 16.05
CA GLU A 235 -9.97 -7.08 14.64
C GLU A 235 -8.77 -7.74 13.95
N ARG A 236 -7.57 -7.67 14.55
CA ARG A 236 -6.37 -8.36 14.07
C ARG A 236 -6.59 -9.88 14.01
N GLU A 237 -7.17 -10.44 15.07
CA GLU A 237 -7.52 -11.87 15.15
C GLU A 237 -8.51 -12.29 14.07
N ARG A 238 -9.58 -11.50 13.85
CA ARG A 238 -10.56 -11.74 12.78
C ARG A 238 -9.88 -11.78 11.43
N ILE A 239 -9.06 -10.77 11.12
CA ILE A 239 -8.36 -10.66 9.83
C ILE A 239 -7.37 -11.82 9.66
N PHE A 240 -6.58 -12.14 10.70
CA PHE A 240 -5.64 -13.26 10.66
C PHE A 240 -6.34 -14.58 10.31
N ASN A 241 -7.49 -14.83 10.92
CA ASN A 241 -8.29 -16.04 10.68
C ASN A 241 -8.82 -16.14 9.25
N LEU A 242 -8.97 -15.04 8.50
CA LEU A 242 -9.36 -15.11 7.08
C LEU A 242 -8.33 -15.86 6.24
N GLY A 243 -7.04 -15.76 6.60
CA GLY A 243 -5.97 -16.48 5.92
C GLY A 243 -6.05 -18.00 6.08
N TYR A 244 -6.78 -18.51 7.08
CA TYR A 244 -6.88 -19.95 7.37
C TYR A 244 -7.41 -20.73 6.17
N TYR A 245 -8.50 -20.25 5.57
CA TYR A 245 -9.16 -20.96 4.46
C TYR A 245 -8.26 -21.06 3.23
N THR A 246 -7.48 -20.02 2.94
CA THR A 246 -6.53 -20.07 1.83
C THR A 246 -5.36 -20.97 2.19
N TRP A 247 -4.68 -20.72 3.30
CA TRP A 247 -3.36 -21.32 3.52
C TRP A 247 -3.43 -22.72 4.10
N VAL A 248 -4.33 -22.98 5.05
CA VAL A 248 -4.44 -24.30 5.70
C VAL A 248 -5.32 -25.22 4.85
N GLU A 249 -6.56 -24.82 4.56
CA GLU A 249 -7.51 -25.70 3.88
C GLU A 249 -7.19 -25.90 2.39
N GLN A 250 -6.82 -24.82 1.67
CA GLN A 250 -6.63 -24.90 0.21
C GLN A 250 -5.18 -25.16 -0.20
N GLN A 251 -4.20 -24.53 0.48
CA GLN A 251 -2.77 -24.65 0.14
C GLN A 251 -2.03 -25.70 0.99
N GLY A 252 -2.66 -26.26 2.02
CA GLY A 252 -2.09 -27.37 2.81
C GLY A 252 -0.95 -26.97 3.75
N ILE A 253 -0.83 -25.70 4.12
CA ILE A 253 0.10 -25.26 5.16
C ILE A 253 -0.35 -25.89 6.49
N PRO A 254 0.56 -26.54 7.26
CA PRO A 254 0.22 -27.06 8.57
C PRO A 254 -0.36 -25.96 9.47
N LEU A 255 -1.42 -26.29 10.22
CA LEU A 255 -2.07 -25.32 11.12
C LEU A 255 -1.08 -24.70 12.11
N GLU A 256 -0.15 -25.49 12.64
CA GLU A 256 0.89 -25.01 13.54
C GLU A 256 1.78 -23.94 12.89
N ASP A 257 2.23 -24.16 11.65
CA ASP A 257 3.04 -23.18 10.91
C ASP A 257 2.23 -21.92 10.58
N PHE A 258 0.95 -22.07 10.25
CA PHE A 258 0.05 -20.95 10.05
C PHE A 258 -0.09 -20.10 11.33
N ASP A 259 -0.34 -20.73 12.48
CA ASP A 259 -0.57 -20.07 13.76
C ASP A 259 0.71 -19.48 14.39
N ARG A 260 1.90 -20.01 14.09
CA ARG A 260 3.18 -19.44 14.55
C ARG A 260 3.33 -17.97 14.17
N ARG A 261 2.73 -17.54 13.06
CA ARG A 261 2.72 -16.15 12.58
C ARG A 261 1.93 -15.19 13.46
N ARG A 262 1.20 -15.68 14.47
CA ARG A 262 0.56 -14.81 15.47
C ARG A 262 1.59 -14.16 16.39
N ASP A 263 2.69 -14.86 16.65
CA ASP A 263 3.74 -14.41 17.56
C ASP A 263 4.72 -13.48 16.83
N GLN A 264 5.03 -12.34 17.42
CA GLN A 264 6.01 -11.40 16.87
C GLN A 264 7.42 -12.00 16.85
N SER A 265 7.73 -12.96 17.73
CA SER A 265 9.03 -13.65 17.71
C SER A 265 9.27 -14.42 16.42
N PHE A 266 8.20 -14.89 15.75
CA PHE A 266 8.32 -15.52 14.44
C PHE A 266 8.86 -14.52 13.42
N TRP A 267 8.22 -13.34 13.32
CA TRP A 267 8.57 -12.29 12.38
C TRP A 267 9.94 -11.68 12.69
N ASP A 268 10.22 -11.43 13.97
CA ASP A 268 11.50 -10.88 14.45
C ASP A 268 12.69 -11.82 14.23
N GLY A 269 12.44 -13.13 14.10
CA GLY A 269 13.47 -14.11 13.75
C GLY A 269 13.85 -14.11 12.26
N LEU A 270 12.95 -13.67 11.36
CA LEU A 270 13.15 -13.75 9.91
C LEU A 270 14.38 -12.96 9.40
N PRO A 271 14.68 -11.73 9.87
CA PRO A 271 15.86 -10.99 9.43
C PRO A 271 17.20 -11.69 9.68
N ALA A 272 17.26 -12.70 10.56
CA ALA A 272 18.47 -13.49 10.77
C ALA A 272 18.91 -14.29 9.52
N LEU A 273 18.02 -14.45 8.53
CA LEU A 273 18.33 -15.08 7.25
C LEU A 273 19.16 -14.16 6.32
N VAL A 274 19.11 -12.84 6.49
CA VAL A 274 19.76 -11.88 5.57
C VAL A 274 21.27 -12.12 5.45
N PRO A 275 22.05 -12.21 6.55
CA PRO A 275 23.50 -12.46 6.44
C PRO A 275 23.84 -13.81 5.79
N LEU A 276 22.98 -14.82 5.98
CA LEU A 276 23.16 -16.14 5.36
C LEU A 276 22.95 -16.06 3.84
N TRP A 277 21.93 -15.32 3.40
CA TRP A 277 21.69 -15.08 1.98
C TRP A 277 22.79 -14.25 1.34
N ASP A 278 23.27 -13.20 2.02
CA ASP A 278 24.40 -12.41 1.53
C ASP A 278 25.63 -13.28 1.28
N GLU A 279 25.93 -14.21 2.21
CA GLU A 279 27.03 -15.16 2.05
C GLU A 279 26.81 -16.10 0.86
N MET A 280 25.59 -16.64 0.70
CA MET A 280 25.25 -17.51 -0.43
C MET A 280 25.37 -16.77 -1.77
N ILE A 281 24.89 -15.54 -1.85
CA ILE A 281 24.97 -14.67 -3.04
C ILE A 281 26.43 -14.36 -3.36
N ALA A 282 27.24 -14.02 -2.37
CA ALA A 282 28.67 -13.75 -2.56
C ALA A 282 29.42 -14.98 -3.09
N ARG A 283 29.13 -16.18 -2.57
CA ARG A 283 29.71 -17.43 -3.06
C ARG A 283 29.29 -17.72 -4.50
N PHE A 284 28.02 -17.52 -4.84
CA PHE A 284 27.49 -17.72 -6.20
C PHE A 284 28.07 -16.73 -7.21
N ASN A 285 28.20 -15.45 -6.85
CA ASN A 285 28.77 -14.42 -7.73
C ASN A 285 30.30 -14.50 -7.84
N GLY A 286 30.96 -15.12 -6.86
CA GLY A 286 32.40 -15.35 -6.84
C GLY A 286 32.86 -16.62 -7.55
N SER A 287 31.92 -17.48 -7.99
CA SER A 287 32.15 -18.70 -8.78
C SER A 287 31.89 -18.47 -10.26
#